data_AF-A0A2V8D4Y1-F1
#
_entry.id   AF-A0A2V8D4Y1-F1
#
_cell.length_a   1.000
_cell.length_b   1.000
_cell.length_c   1.000
_cell.angle_alpha   90.00
_cell.angle_beta   90.00
_cell.angle_gamma   90.00
#
_symmetry.space_group_name_H-M   'P 1'
#
loop_
_entity.id
_entity.type
_entity.pdbx_description
1 polymer ?
#
loop_
_entity_poly.entity_id
_entity_poly.type
_entity_poly.pdbx_seq_one_letter_code
_entity_poly.pdbx_strand_id
1 'polypeptide(L)'
;MINHVINDNGGKALAGAFTMSVTGSRPRPASFAGLESPGKTVSINAGAYSVAETGPSGYAGSSSADCAGSIAVGETKTCTVTNDDVQPRLTLIKTVVNNNGGTLQVPDFPLFVNATSVASGVANGFKAGTYTASETQKYGYSASFWGGDCNGLGSVTLSVGDNKTCTITNSDLPGTIIVKKIIRPASSPTSFNFVATGSGYVDFSLSSGQTNTQTPLNAGSYSVQELVPPGWLLTGIGGSNDPNTPFNCTVTGSGGSTGAGDLTTQTATISLKNGDTVTCVFDNTGPGVTLTQSFWATHAPIANSAWFGGTAFGHTFGGVAAVPGIGDQTLCTTRVIDDLGKLMGAFWSDGPKTSTGGKRSSLDQARMQLLPQLLAAELNASAFGSVPGSGSFADWESAYCGTDQTTIKNAVQQATAFNTNGEGGTVTPGTSADSKNARAVANKAFWDSLP
;
A
#
# COMPACT_ATOMS: atom_id res chain seq x y z
N MET A 1 2.92 48.15 57.11
CA MET A 1 2.41 47.74 55.78
C MET A 1 3.35 46.69 55.23
N ILE A 2 2.93 45.43 55.20
CA ILE A 2 3.72 44.31 54.65
C ILE A 2 3.09 43.92 53.31
N ASN A 3 3.92 43.74 52.28
CA ASN A 3 3.51 43.06 51.06
C ASN A 3 4.29 41.75 50.95
N HIS A 4 3.57 40.63 50.92
CA HIS A 4 4.13 39.28 50.86
C HIS A 4 3.87 38.65 49.50
N VAL A 5 4.89 38.12 48.83
CA VAL A 5 4.76 37.49 47.51
C VAL A 5 5.05 36.00 47.58
N ILE A 6 4.12 35.21 47.05
CA ILE A 6 4.23 33.76 46.88
C ILE A 6 4.45 33.48 45.38
N ASN A 7 5.44 32.65 45.08
CA ASN A 7 5.91 32.33 43.71
C ASN A 7 6.01 30.80 43.53
N ASP A 8 4.99 30.04 43.92
CA ASP A 8 5.05 28.57 43.89
C ASP A 8 4.78 28.00 42.49
N ASN A 9 4.20 28.81 41.60
CA ASN A 9 3.90 28.50 40.20
C ASN A 9 4.92 29.08 39.20
N GLY A 10 6.12 29.46 39.66
CA GLY A 10 7.23 29.88 38.80
C GLY A 10 7.27 31.39 38.50
N GLY A 11 6.42 32.17 39.17
CA GLY A 11 6.54 33.60 39.28
C GLY A 11 7.91 34.04 39.79
N LYS A 12 8.25 35.30 39.49
CA LYS A 12 9.53 35.91 39.90
C LYS A 12 9.33 37.32 40.46
N ALA A 13 8.08 37.74 40.68
CA ALA A 13 7.83 39.06 41.23
C ALA A 13 8.36 39.11 42.65
N LEU A 14 8.98 40.23 43.00
CA LEU A 14 9.35 40.56 44.36
C LEU A 14 8.31 41.51 44.92
N ALA A 15 8.19 41.64 46.25
CA ALA A 15 7.24 42.57 46.89
C ALA A 15 7.33 44.01 46.34
N GLY A 16 8.52 44.45 45.94
CA GLY A 16 8.75 45.77 45.35
C GLY A 16 8.18 45.96 43.94
N ALA A 17 7.75 44.91 43.27
CA ALA A 17 7.06 44.99 41.97
C ALA A 17 5.61 45.47 42.10
N PHE A 18 5.06 45.45 43.31
CA PHE A 18 3.72 45.91 43.63
C PHE A 18 3.79 47.30 44.27
N THR A 19 2.85 48.16 43.93
CA THR A 19 2.75 49.52 44.46
C THR A 19 1.60 49.60 45.46
N MET A 20 1.95 49.87 46.72
CA MET A 20 1.01 50.09 47.80
C MET A 20 0.53 51.54 47.77
N SER A 21 -0.76 51.75 47.95
CA SER A 21 -1.39 53.08 48.03
C SER A 21 -2.27 53.17 49.26
N VAL A 22 -2.03 54.18 50.09
CA VAL A 22 -2.78 54.42 51.32
C VAL A 22 -3.62 55.68 51.15
N THR A 23 -4.92 55.54 51.32
CA THR A 23 -5.88 56.64 51.33
C THR A 23 -6.27 56.93 52.78
N GLY A 24 -6.30 58.21 53.15
CA GLY A 24 -6.73 58.68 54.47
C GLY A 24 -6.19 60.08 54.78
N SER A 25 -6.20 60.49 56.04
CA SER A 25 -5.84 61.86 56.42
C SER A 25 -4.32 62.06 56.50
N ARG A 26 -3.72 62.67 55.46
CA ARG A 26 -2.28 62.99 55.34
C ARG A 26 -1.32 61.78 55.48
N PRO A 27 -1.53 60.67 54.74
CA PRO A 27 -0.63 59.51 54.79
C PRO A 27 0.77 59.86 54.27
N ARG A 28 1.80 59.38 54.96
CA ARG A 28 3.22 59.63 54.66
C ARG A 28 4.06 58.35 54.85
N PRO A 29 4.60 57.75 53.78
CA PRO A 29 4.27 58.01 52.37
C PRO A 29 2.84 57.59 52.02
N ALA A 30 2.22 58.27 51.04
CA ALA A 30 0.89 57.91 50.53
C ALA A 30 0.94 56.77 49.50
N SER A 31 2.07 56.61 48.79
CA SER A 31 2.31 55.53 47.84
C SER A 31 3.79 55.15 47.87
N PHE A 32 4.06 53.85 47.77
CA PHE A 32 5.41 53.28 47.87
C PHE A 32 5.45 51.86 47.29
N ALA A 33 6.62 51.42 46.85
CA ALA A 33 6.84 50.03 46.46
C ALA A 33 6.65 49.11 47.66
N GLY A 34 6.01 47.95 47.46
CA GLY A 34 5.78 46.95 48.48
C GLY A 34 7.08 46.43 49.08
N LEU A 35 7.00 45.97 50.33
CA LEU A 35 8.14 45.44 51.06
C LEU A 35 7.71 44.24 51.89
N GLU A 36 8.49 43.16 51.79
CA GLU A 36 8.36 41.99 52.66
C GLU A 36 8.54 42.37 54.13
N SER A 37 8.19 41.45 55.03
CA SER A 37 8.38 41.65 56.48
C SER A 37 9.81 42.16 56.79
N PRO A 38 9.98 43.25 57.58
CA PRO A 38 8.99 43.86 58.48
C PRO A 38 8.05 44.91 57.85
N GLY A 39 8.14 45.15 56.54
CA GLY A 39 7.29 46.08 55.81
C GLY A 39 7.66 47.56 55.97
N LYS A 40 6.80 48.44 55.46
CA LYS A 40 6.96 49.91 55.52
C LYS A 40 6.03 50.52 56.57
N THR A 41 6.57 51.42 57.39
CA THR A 41 5.78 52.26 58.29
C THR A 41 5.20 53.45 57.52
N VAL A 42 3.89 53.68 57.66
CA VAL A 42 3.17 54.82 57.10
C VAL A 42 2.55 55.61 58.24
N SER A 43 2.89 56.89 58.35
CA SER A 43 2.27 57.79 59.32
C SER A 43 1.01 58.39 58.70
N ILE A 44 -0.13 58.28 59.39
CA ILE A 44 -1.42 58.83 58.98
C ILE A 44 -2.10 59.48 60.19
N ASN A 45 -2.86 60.55 60.00
CA ASN A 45 -3.66 61.12 61.07
C ASN A 45 -4.84 60.20 61.41
N ALA A 46 -5.34 60.29 62.64
CA ALA A 46 -6.52 59.54 63.06
C ALA A 46 -7.71 59.79 62.13
N GLY A 47 -8.50 58.75 61.86
CA GLY A 47 -9.62 58.79 60.93
C GLY A 47 -9.73 57.52 60.10
N ALA A 48 -10.63 57.55 59.11
CA ALA A 48 -10.79 56.45 58.16
C ALA A 48 -9.58 56.35 57.22
N TYR A 49 -9.18 55.12 56.91
CA TYR A 49 -8.13 54.80 55.96
C TYR A 49 -8.48 53.54 55.15
N SER A 50 -7.85 53.41 53.99
CA SER A 50 -7.92 52.20 53.15
C SER A 50 -6.62 52.01 52.39
N VAL A 51 -6.25 50.76 52.17
CA VAL A 51 -5.09 50.35 51.41
C VAL A 51 -5.55 49.74 50.10
N ALA A 52 -4.95 50.18 49.00
CA ALA A 52 -5.07 49.55 47.70
C ALA A 52 -3.67 49.14 47.21
N GLU A 53 -3.64 48.18 46.30
CA GLU A 53 -2.43 47.72 45.66
C GLU A 53 -2.63 47.62 44.15
N THR A 54 -1.58 47.93 43.41
CA THR A 54 -1.45 47.59 41.99
C THR A 54 -0.18 46.80 41.76
N GLY A 55 -0.15 45.89 40.80
CA GLY A 55 1.02 45.04 40.56
C GLY A 55 0.99 44.32 39.21
N PRO A 56 1.98 43.45 38.97
CA PRO A 56 2.04 42.64 37.76
C PRO A 56 0.80 41.76 37.59
N SER A 57 0.37 41.55 36.34
CA SER A 57 -0.66 40.56 36.03
C SER A 57 -0.23 39.14 36.40
N GLY A 58 -1.20 38.27 36.69
CA GLY A 58 -0.94 36.87 37.02
C GLY A 58 -0.67 36.62 38.51
N TYR A 59 -0.93 37.60 39.38
CA TYR A 59 -0.95 37.42 40.83
C TYR A 59 -2.34 37.73 41.38
N ALA A 60 -2.78 36.92 42.34
CA ALA A 60 -4.00 37.12 43.10
C ALA A 60 -3.65 37.75 44.45
N GLY A 61 -4.09 39.00 44.66
CA GLY A 61 -3.90 39.74 45.90
C GLY A 61 -4.98 39.39 46.94
N SER A 62 -4.58 39.30 48.21
CA SER A 62 -5.45 39.15 49.36
C SER A 62 -4.99 40.07 50.50
N SER A 63 -5.94 40.74 51.17
CA SER A 63 -5.64 41.74 52.19
C SER A 63 -6.11 41.29 53.57
N SER A 64 -5.26 41.47 54.57
CA SER A 64 -5.64 41.31 55.99
C SER A 64 -6.72 42.32 56.41
N ALA A 65 -7.45 42.02 57.49
CA ALA A 65 -8.54 42.86 57.99
C ALA A 65 -8.10 44.31 58.31
N ASP A 66 -6.85 44.50 58.76
CA ASP A 66 -6.30 45.81 59.13
C ASP A 66 -5.91 46.68 57.93
N CYS A 67 -6.17 46.25 56.69
CA CYS A 67 -5.90 47.04 55.48
C CYS A 67 -6.96 48.11 55.17
N ALA A 68 -8.06 48.18 55.93
CA ALA A 68 -9.01 49.28 55.86
C ALA A 68 -9.75 49.46 57.20
N GLY A 69 -10.33 50.63 57.42
CA GLY A 69 -11.12 50.92 58.63
C GLY A 69 -10.77 52.28 59.22
N SER A 70 -10.86 52.43 60.54
CA SER A 70 -10.41 53.63 61.26
C SER A 70 -9.14 53.35 62.06
N ILE A 71 -8.29 54.36 62.21
CA ILE A 71 -7.12 54.35 63.09
C ILE A 71 -7.19 55.53 64.07
N ALA A 72 -6.88 55.28 65.35
CA ALA A 72 -6.87 56.28 66.41
C ALA A 72 -5.47 56.89 66.63
N VAL A 73 -5.41 58.00 67.39
CA VAL A 73 -4.13 58.63 67.76
C VAL A 73 -3.32 57.67 68.62
N GLY A 74 -2.06 57.43 68.23
CA GLY A 74 -1.15 56.52 68.95
C GLY A 74 -1.36 55.03 68.66
N GLU A 75 -2.39 54.66 67.88
CA GLU A 75 -2.64 53.29 67.46
C GLU A 75 -1.65 52.86 66.36
N THR A 76 -1.24 51.59 66.38
CA THR A 76 -0.46 50.98 65.30
C THR A 76 -1.22 49.76 64.79
N LYS A 77 -1.44 49.71 63.48
CA LYS A 77 -2.06 48.57 62.79
C LYS A 77 -1.09 47.95 61.79
N THR A 78 -1.18 46.63 61.64
CA THR A 78 -0.36 45.88 60.67
C THR A 78 -1.26 45.36 59.57
N CYS A 79 -1.33 46.12 58.47
CA CYS A 79 -1.88 45.59 57.23
C CYS A 79 -0.82 44.76 56.49
N THR A 80 -1.17 43.51 56.20
CA THR A 80 -0.47 42.60 55.30
C THR A 80 -1.31 42.39 54.05
N VAL A 81 -0.71 42.58 52.88
CA VAL A 81 -1.23 42.15 51.59
C VAL A 81 -0.40 40.97 51.11
N THR A 82 -1.03 39.91 50.62
CA THR A 82 -0.38 38.70 50.09
C THR A 82 -0.75 38.55 48.62
N ASN A 83 0.27 38.48 47.77
CA ASN A 83 0.17 38.27 46.33
C ASN A 83 0.68 36.89 45.97
N ASP A 84 -0.23 36.03 45.52
CA ASP A 84 0.09 34.65 45.13
C ASP A 84 0.03 34.49 43.62
N ASP A 85 1.03 33.82 43.02
CA ASP A 85 1.08 33.66 41.58
C ASP A 85 0.03 32.64 41.09
N VAL A 86 -0.74 33.03 40.08
CA VAL A 86 -1.79 32.17 39.53
C VAL A 86 -1.14 31.10 38.66
N GLN A 87 -1.42 29.82 38.94
CA GLN A 87 -0.88 28.72 38.14
C GLN A 87 -1.31 28.80 36.67
N PRO A 88 -0.37 28.83 35.71
CA PRO A 88 -0.73 28.80 34.31
C PRO A 88 -1.26 27.43 33.89
N ARG A 89 -2.11 27.45 32.86
CA ARG A 89 -2.73 26.29 32.27
C ARG A 89 -2.38 26.16 30.79
N LEU A 90 -2.15 24.92 30.35
CA LEU A 90 -1.98 24.58 28.95
C LEU A 90 -2.96 23.46 28.57
N THR A 91 -3.67 23.68 27.46
CA THR A 91 -4.58 22.72 26.84
C THR A 91 -4.03 22.33 25.48
N LEU A 92 -3.92 21.02 25.20
CA LEU A 92 -3.66 20.53 23.86
C LEU A 92 -4.98 20.09 23.23
N ILE A 93 -5.28 20.52 22.00
CA ILE A 93 -6.46 20.13 21.24
C ILE A 93 -6.02 19.36 20.01
N LYS A 94 -6.47 18.12 19.92
CA LYS A 94 -6.24 17.21 18.81
C LYS A 94 -7.49 17.08 17.96
N THR A 95 -7.32 17.27 16.66
CA THR A 95 -8.33 16.97 15.64
C THR A 95 -7.86 15.80 14.79
N VAL A 96 -8.78 14.90 14.41
CA VAL A 96 -8.52 13.83 13.45
C VAL A 96 -9.52 13.95 12.31
N VAL A 97 -9.03 13.98 11.08
CA VAL A 97 -9.83 14.07 9.85
C VAL A 97 -9.71 12.75 9.11
N ASN A 98 -10.86 12.10 8.89
CA ASN A 98 -10.97 10.80 8.23
C ASN A 98 -11.76 10.94 6.91
N ASN A 99 -11.22 11.68 5.94
CA ASN A 99 -11.88 11.92 4.67
C ASN A 99 -11.46 10.96 3.56
N ASN A 100 -10.52 10.06 3.85
CA ASN A 100 -10.03 9.01 2.95
C ASN A 100 -10.30 7.60 3.49
N GLY A 101 -11.36 7.41 4.29
CA GLY A 101 -11.78 6.10 4.82
C GLY A 101 -10.99 5.62 6.05
N GLY A 102 -10.14 6.46 6.63
CA GLY A 102 -9.48 6.21 7.90
C GLY A 102 -10.49 6.06 9.05
N THR A 103 -10.08 5.38 10.12
CA THR A 103 -10.96 5.06 11.27
C THR A 103 -10.36 5.45 12.62
N LEU A 104 -9.12 5.93 12.66
CA LEU A 104 -8.48 6.34 13.90
C LEU A 104 -9.18 7.56 14.49
N GLN A 105 -9.17 7.62 15.82
CA GLN A 105 -9.79 8.65 16.62
C GLN A 105 -8.73 9.41 17.41
N VAL A 106 -9.14 10.50 18.07
CA VAL A 106 -8.25 11.33 18.90
C VAL A 106 -7.39 10.50 19.89
N PRO A 107 -7.93 9.50 20.61
CA PRO A 107 -7.13 8.70 21.55
C PRO A 107 -6.01 7.87 20.90
N ASP A 108 -6.08 7.60 19.60
CA ASP A 108 -5.04 6.86 18.88
C ASP A 108 -3.77 7.68 18.65
N PHE A 109 -3.81 8.99 18.91
CA PHE A 109 -2.69 9.91 18.84
C PHE A 109 -2.36 10.46 20.24
N PRO A 110 -1.65 9.69 21.10
CA PRO A 110 -1.23 10.15 22.41
C PRO A 110 -0.51 11.51 22.35
N LEU A 111 -0.94 12.45 23.19
CA LEU A 111 -0.38 13.80 23.29
C LEU A 111 0.51 13.94 24.51
N PHE A 112 1.54 14.78 24.39
CA PHE A 112 2.48 15.04 25.46
C PHE A 112 2.84 16.52 25.56
N VAL A 113 3.04 16.98 26.79
CA VAL A 113 3.74 18.23 27.12
C VAL A 113 5.09 17.83 27.72
N ASN A 114 6.17 18.06 26.98
CA ASN A 114 7.46 17.41 27.22
C ASN A 114 7.28 15.88 27.33
N ALA A 115 7.54 15.29 28.50
CA ALA A 115 7.33 13.86 28.77
C ALA A 115 5.97 13.54 29.43
N THR A 116 5.18 14.55 29.80
CA THR A 116 3.91 14.35 30.52
C THR A 116 2.80 14.05 29.53
N SER A 117 2.17 12.88 29.63
CA SER A 117 1.01 12.54 28.80
C SER A 117 -0.21 13.34 29.25
N VAL A 118 -0.95 13.89 28.27
CA VAL A 118 -2.15 14.69 28.51
C VAL A 118 -3.27 14.26 27.56
N ALA A 119 -4.52 14.44 27.98
CA ALA A 119 -5.68 14.19 27.14
C ALA A 119 -6.04 15.45 26.32
N SER A 120 -6.56 15.24 25.10
CA SER A 120 -7.06 16.33 24.25
C SER A 120 -8.20 17.10 24.95
N GLY A 121 -8.16 18.43 24.87
CA GLY A 121 -9.18 19.32 25.44
C GLY A 121 -9.13 19.49 26.95
N VAL A 122 -8.21 18.83 27.65
CA VAL A 122 -8.06 18.96 29.11
C VAL A 122 -7.01 20.02 29.45
N ALA A 123 -7.41 21.00 30.25
CA ALA A 123 -6.49 22.03 30.76
C ALA A 123 -5.64 21.45 31.90
N ASN A 124 -4.32 21.49 31.74
CA ASN A 124 -3.36 20.98 32.72
C ASN A 124 -2.56 22.14 33.31
N GLY A 125 -2.33 22.09 34.63
CA GLY A 125 -1.55 23.09 35.35
C GLY A 125 -0.05 22.83 35.21
N PHE A 126 0.72 23.88 34.93
CA PHE A 126 2.17 23.84 34.82
C PHE A 126 2.78 25.03 35.55
N LYS A 127 4.10 25.04 35.75
CA LYS A 127 4.81 26.24 36.22
C LYS A 127 5.07 27.17 35.04
N ALA A 128 5.34 28.44 35.32
CA ALA A 128 5.84 29.36 34.31
C ALA A 128 7.17 28.84 33.73
N GLY A 129 7.30 28.85 32.40
CA GLY A 129 8.42 28.24 31.69
C GLY A 129 8.08 27.88 30.25
N THR A 130 9.05 27.31 29.54
CA THR A 130 8.89 26.86 28.16
C THR A 130 8.65 25.35 28.10
N TYR A 131 7.69 24.96 27.27
CA TYR A 131 7.25 23.59 27.07
C TYR A 131 7.18 23.26 25.58
N THR A 132 7.22 21.97 25.27
CA THR A 132 7.07 21.45 23.90
C THR A 132 5.91 20.45 23.86
N ALA A 133 4.90 20.76 23.05
CA ALA A 133 3.83 19.85 22.70
C ALA A 133 4.31 18.84 21.65
N SER A 134 3.93 17.57 21.80
CA SER A 134 4.23 16.51 20.84
C SER A 134 3.13 15.46 20.81
N GLU A 135 3.12 14.64 19.75
CA GLU A 135 2.20 13.53 19.59
C GLU A 135 2.93 12.27 19.11
N THR A 136 2.33 11.10 19.35
CA THR A 136 2.76 9.85 18.69
C THR A 136 2.08 9.73 17.33
N GLN A 137 2.90 9.66 16.27
CA GLN A 137 2.41 9.52 14.90
C GLN A 137 1.85 8.11 14.61
N LYS A 138 0.94 8.04 13.64
CA LYS A 138 0.36 6.79 13.14
C LYS A 138 0.51 6.71 11.63
N TYR A 139 0.87 5.53 11.13
CA TYR A 139 0.94 5.28 9.69
C TYR A 139 -0.42 5.50 9.03
N GLY A 140 -0.41 5.97 7.78
CA GLY A 140 -1.62 6.31 7.05
C GLY A 140 -2.23 7.65 7.46
N TYR A 141 -1.56 8.44 8.31
CA TYR A 141 -1.98 9.79 8.71
C TYR A 141 -0.82 10.78 8.63
N SER A 142 -1.10 12.01 8.25
CA SER A 142 -0.15 13.13 8.30
C SER A 142 -0.58 14.18 9.31
N ALA A 143 0.35 14.57 10.19
CA ALA A 143 0.16 15.67 11.13
C ALA A 143 0.35 17.03 10.45
N SER A 144 -0.46 18.01 10.85
CA SER A 144 -0.21 19.42 10.57
C SER A 144 0.96 19.93 11.40
N PHE A 145 1.43 21.15 11.11
CA PHE A 145 2.18 21.90 12.10
C PHE A 145 1.29 22.18 13.33
N TRP A 146 1.93 22.35 14.48
CA TRP A 146 1.24 22.84 15.68
C TRP A 146 0.77 24.29 15.46
N GLY A 147 -0.34 24.65 16.11
CA GLY A 147 -0.93 25.99 16.06
C GLY A 147 -1.50 26.43 17.40
N GLY A 148 -2.33 27.48 17.37
CA GLY A 148 -2.83 28.14 18.57
C GLY A 148 -1.74 29.00 19.22
N ASP A 149 -1.53 28.84 20.52
CA ASP A 149 -0.47 29.49 21.29
C ASP A 149 0.92 28.84 21.08
N CYS A 150 0.98 27.65 20.48
CA CYS A 150 2.23 27.00 20.13
C CYS A 150 2.77 27.50 18.80
N ASN A 151 4.09 27.53 18.66
CA ASN A 151 4.72 27.64 17.34
C ASN A 151 4.55 26.34 16.53
N GLY A 152 4.94 26.35 15.25
CA GLY A 152 4.78 25.21 14.35
C GLY A 152 5.47 23.90 14.78
N LEU A 153 6.46 23.99 15.68
CA LEU A 153 7.19 22.85 16.26
C LEU A 153 6.65 22.44 17.65
N GLY A 154 5.54 23.03 18.08
CA GLY A 154 4.88 22.72 19.35
C GLY A 154 5.45 23.46 20.56
N SER A 155 6.38 24.40 20.39
CA SER A 155 6.93 25.15 21.54
C SER A 155 5.99 26.26 22.00
N VAL A 156 5.82 26.38 23.31
CA VAL A 156 5.01 27.40 23.98
C VAL A 156 5.68 27.85 25.28
N THR A 157 5.62 29.15 25.57
CA THR A 157 6.08 29.71 26.85
C THR A 157 4.88 30.15 27.68
N LEU A 158 4.81 29.68 28.92
CA LEU A 158 3.80 30.03 29.91
C LEU A 158 4.36 31.07 30.87
N SER A 159 3.66 32.20 31.00
CA SER A 159 3.81 33.16 32.10
C SER A 159 2.79 32.83 33.20
N VAL A 160 3.01 33.31 34.42
CA VAL A 160 2.03 33.12 35.51
C VAL A 160 0.66 33.68 35.11
N GLY A 161 -0.40 32.94 35.43
CA GLY A 161 -1.79 33.26 35.08
C GLY A 161 -2.19 32.98 33.64
N ASP A 162 -1.27 32.53 32.77
CA ASP A 162 -1.60 32.21 31.38
C ASP A 162 -2.62 31.06 31.28
N ASN A 163 -3.49 31.13 30.28
CA ASN A 163 -4.34 30.01 29.86
C ASN A 163 -4.18 29.82 28.35
N LYS A 164 -3.27 28.93 27.96
CA LYS A 164 -2.85 28.73 26.57
C LYS A 164 -3.43 27.47 25.98
N THR A 165 -3.68 27.50 24.67
CA THR A 165 -4.19 26.37 23.91
C THR A 165 -3.34 26.12 22.67
N CYS A 166 -2.82 24.91 22.54
CA CYS A 166 -2.13 24.47 21.34
C CYS A 166 -2.97 23.45 20.58
N THR A 167 -2.93 23.52 19.25
CA THR A 167 -3.78 22.69 18.39
C THR A 167 -2.95 21.89 17.39
N ILE A 168 -3.36 20.65 17.10
CA ILE A 168 -2.77 19.83 16.03
C ILE A 168 -3.87 19.00 15.33
N THR A 169 -3.76 18.85 14.02
CA THR A 169 -4.69 18.07 13.20
C THR A 169 -3.93 16.94 12.52
N ASN A 170 -4.47 15.72 12.53
CA ASN A 170 -3.98 14.66 11.65
C ASN A 170 -5.07 14.27 10.68
N SER A 171 -4.71 14.25 9.40
CA SER A 171 -5.59 13.82 8.33
C SER A 171 -5.11 12.47 7.82
N ASP A 172 -6.05 11.58 7.53
CA ASP A 172 -5.73 10.32 6.85
C ASP A 172 -5.18 10.57 5.45
N LEU A 173 -4.28 9.69 5.02
CA LEU A 173 -3.70 9.71 3.70
C LEU A 173 -4.55 8.83 2.76
N PRO A 174 -4.77 9.26 1.51
CA PRO A 174 -5.42 8.41 0.52
C PRO A 174 -4.54 7.20 0.19
N GLY A 175 -5.16 6.12 -0.24
CA GLY A 175 -4.47 5.00 -0.88
C GLY A 175 -4.29 5.24 -2.38
N THR A 176 -3.46 4.41 -3.01
CA THR A 176 -3.23 4.44 -4.46
C THR A 176 -3.31 3.03 -5.04
N ILE A 177 -4.00 2.89 -6.19
CA ILE A 177 -3.98 1.66 -6.99
C ILE A 177 -3.25 1.94 -8.29
N ILE A 178 -2.34 1.05 -8.66
CA ILE A 178 -1.58 1.10 -9.90
C ILE A 178 -1.84 -0.18 -10.68
N VAL A 179 -2.23 -0.05 -11.94
CA VAL A 179 -2.34 -1.18 -12.88
C VAL A 179 -1.31 -1.00 -13.99
N LYS A 180 -0.46 -2.01 -14.17
CA LYS A 180 0.54 -2.05 -15.25
C LYS A 180 0.13 -3.10 -16.26
N LYS A 181 0.29 -2.77 -17.54
CA LYS A 181 0.00 -3.67 -18.64
C LYS A 181 1.28 -4.14 -19.31
N ILE A 182 1.41 -5.45 -19.47
CA ILE A 182 2.45 -6.07 -20.31
C ILE A 182 1.73 -6.93 -21.34
N ILE A 183 2.19 -6.86 -22.59
CA ILE A 183 1.68 -7.73 -23.66
C ILE A 183 2.85 -8.31 -24.46
N ARG A 184 2.64 -9.50 -25.01
CA ARG A 184 3.57 -10.20 -25.89
C ARG A 184 2.86 -10.54 -27.20
N PRO A 185 3.38 -10.12 -28.37
CA PRO A 185 4.59 -9.30 -28.54
C PRO A 185 4.37 -7.85 -28.09
N ALA A 186 5.40 -7.23 -27.51
CA ALA A 186 5.31 -5.87 -26.96
C ALA A 186 5.07 -4.79 -28.04
N SER A 187 5.37 -5.10 -29.30
CA SER A 187 5.13 -4.26 -30.47
C SER A 187 3.67 -4.24 -30.93
N SER A 188 2.81 -5.10 -30.37
CA SER A 188 1.39 -5.11 -30.74
C SER A 188 0.72 -3.77 -30.37
N PRO A 189 -0.11 -3.18 -31.25
CA PRO A 189 -0.84 -1.95 -30.95
C PRO A 189 -2.11 -2.20 -30.11
N THR A 190 -2.38 -3.44 -29.72
CA THR A 190 -3.63 -3.81 -29.02
C THR A 190 -3.75 -3.06 -27.70
N SER A 191 -4.96 -2.58 -27.41
CA SER A 191 -5.33 -1.99 -26.12
C SER A 191 -6.33 -2.88 -25.40
N PHE A 192 -6.20 -2.96 -24.08
CA PHE A 192 -7.01 -3.79 -23.20
C PHE A 192 -7.84 -2.89 -22.30
N ASN A 193 -9.15 -3.15 -22.24
CA ASN A 193 -10.06 -2.41 -21.39
C ASN A 193 -10.08 -3.05 -19.99
N PHE A 194 -10.16 -2.20 -18.98
CA PHE A 194 -10.24 -2.58 -17.58
C PHE A 194 -11.51 -2.01 -16.96
N VAL A 195 -12.32 -2.90 -16.38
CA VAL A 195 -13.52 -2.55 -15.63
C VAL A 195 -13.17 -2.49 -14.15
N ALA A 196 -13.26 -1.30 -13.58
CA ALA A 196 -12.95 -1.02 -12.19
C ALA A 196 -14.22 -1.04 -11.34
N THR A 197 -14.10 -1.50 -10.10
CA THR A 197 -15.19 -1.44 -9.10
C THR A 197 -14.64 -0.93 -7.79
N GLY A 198 -15.44 -0.10 -7.12
CA GLY A 198 -15.10 0.57 -5.86
C GLY A 198 -15.25 2.09 -5.99
N SER A 199 -15.51 2.75 -4.85
CA SER A 199 -15.81 4.19 -4.86
C SER A 199 -14.62 5.00 -5.37
N GLY A 200 -14.86 5.82 -6.40
CA GLY A 200 -13.85 6.68 -7.03
C GLY A 200 -12.87 5.96 -7.95
N TYR A 201 -12.94 4.63 -8.08
CA TYR A 201 -12.12 3.87 -9.02
C TYR A 201 -12.84 3.77 -10.37
N VAL A 202 -12.21 4.24 -11.43
CA VAL A 202 -12.84 4.39 -12.75
C VAL A 202 -12.19 3.47 -13.78
N ASP A 203 -12.98 3.07 -14.78
CA ASP A 203 -12.54 2.27 -15.93
C ASP A 203 -11.46 2.97 -16.74
N PHE A 204 -10.61 2.18 -17.40
CA PHE A 204 -9.51 2.68 -18.23
C PHE A 204 -9.09 1.65 -19.27
N SER A 205 -8.17 2.02 -20.16
CA SER A 205 -7.57 1.13 -21.14
C SER A 205 -6.04 1.26 -21.16
N LEU A 206 -5.32 0.16 -21.34
CA LEU A 206 -3.86 0.16 -21.42
C LEU A 206 -3.34 -0.67 -22.60
N SER A 207 -2.25 -0.18 -23.20
CA SER A 207 -1.39 -0.92 -24.15
C SER A 207 -0.08 -1.35 -23.49
N SER A 208 0.79 -2.05 -24.23
CA SER A 208 2.07 -2.57 -23.72
C SER A 208 2.89 -1.52 -22.95
N GLY A 209 3.37 -1.87 -21.76
CA GLY A 209 4.24 -1.04 -20.94
C GLY A 209 3.55 0.15 -20.27
N GLN A 210 2.27 0.40 -20.57
CA GLN A 210 1.53 1.51 -19.96
C GLN A 210 1.12 1.19 -18.53
N THR A 211 0.90 2.25 -17.77
CA THR A 211 0.48 2.21 -16.37
C THR A 211 -0.68 3.17 -16.16
N ASN A 212 -1.69 2.73 -15.42
CA ASN A 212 -2.75 3.57 -14.88
C ASN A 212 -2.53 3.73 -13.37
N THR A 213 -2.54 4.96 -12.88
CA THR A 213 -2.40 5.28 -11.44
C THR A 213 -3.66 6.00 -10.98
N GLN A 214 -4.31 5.48 -9.95
CA GLN A 214 -5.59 5.97 -9.45
C GLN A 214 -5.43 6.41 -8.01
N THR A 215 -5.55 7.72 -7.82
CA THR A 215 -5.39 8.43 -6.56
C THR A 215 -6.06 9.81 -6.68
N PRO A 216 -6.66 10.36 -5.62
CA PRO A 216 -6.83 9.78 -4.28
C PRO A 216 -7.94 8.72 -4.25
N LEU A 217 -7.68 7.59 -3.59
CA LEU A 217 -8.70 6.58 -3.28
C LEU A 217 -8.85 6.43 -1.76
N ASN A 218 -10.09 6.27 -1.31
CA ASN A 218 -10.37 5.98 0.09
C ASN A 218 -9.91 4.56 0.44
N ALA A 219 -9.60 4.30 1.70
CA ALA A 219 -9.45 2.94 2.18
C ALA A 219 -10.77 2.17 1.96
N GLY A 220 -10.67 0.94 1.44
CA GLY A 220 -11.85 0.18 1.03
C GLY A 220 -11.52 -1.03 0.17
N SER A 221 -12.59 -1.66 -0.34
CA SER A 221 -12.52 -2.81 -1.24
C SER A 221 -12.67 -2.36 -2.69
N TYR A 222 -11.79 -2.86 -3.53
CA TYR A 222 -11.71 -2.54 -4.96
C TYR A 222 -11.53 -3.82 -5.77
N SER A 223 -11.94 -3.79 -7.02
CA SER A 223 -11.55 -4.82 -7.99
C SER A 223 -11.30 -4.20 -9.36
N VAL A 224 -10.48 -4.86 -10.16
CA VAL A 224 -10.24 -4.48 -11.54
C VAL A 224 -10.19 -5.73 -12.42
N GLN A 225 -11.10 -5.80 -13.38
CA GLN A 225 -11.21 -6.89 -14.35
C GLN A 225 -10.64 -6.46 -15.69
N GLU A 226 -9.76 -7.25 -16.28
CA GLU A 226 -9.33 -7.05 -17.67
C GLU A 226 -10.34 -7.72 -18.61
N LEU A 227 -10.78 -7.00 -19.65
CA LEU A 227 -11.59 -7.57 -20.73
C LEU A 227 -10.68 -8.02 -21.86
N VAL A 228 -10.41 -9.33 -21.93
CA VAL A 228 -9.45 -9.85 -22.90
C VAL A 228 -10.05 -9.96 -24.30
N PRO A 229 -9.48 -9.29 -25.32
CA PRO A 229 -9.95 -9.40 -26.71
C PRO A 229 -9.73 -10.82 -27.30
N PRO A 230 -10.49 -11.20 -28.34
CA PRO A 230 -10.25 -12.45 -29.07
C PRO A 230 -8.80 -12.57 -29.59
N GLY A 231 -8.23 -13.78 -29.52
CA GLY A 231 -6.86 -14.06 -29.94
C GLY A 231 -5.77 -13.70 -28.92
N TRP A 232 -6.16 -13.21 -27.73
CA TRP A 232 -5.27 -12.96 -26.62
C TRP A 232 -5.57 -13.89 -25.44
N LEU A 233 -4.53 -14.23 -24.70
CA LEU A 233 -4.53 -15.02 -23.48
C LEU A 233 -3.99 -14.17 -22.34
N LEU A 234 -4.75 -14.01 -21.26
CA LEU A 234 -4.25 -13.43 -20.02
C LEU A 234 -3.38 -14.49 -19.33
N THR A 235 -2.08 -14.22 -19.32
CA THR A 235 -1.03 -15.12 -18.83
C THR A 235 -0.43 -14.65 -17.52
N GLY A 236 -0.99 -13.63 -16.88
CA GLY A 236 -0.59 -13.20 -15.54
C GLY A 236 -1.45 -12.07 -14.99
N ILE A 237 -1.78 -12.18 -13.71
CA ILE A 237 -2.30 -11.10 -12.88
C ILE A 237 -1.50 -11.12 -11.59
N GLY A 238 -0.97 -9.97 -11.15
CA GLY A 238 -0.23 -9.85 -9.90
C GLY A 238 1.06 -9.08 -10.08
N GLY A 239 2.21 -9.74 -10.00
CA GLY A 239 3.53 -9.10 -10.11
C GLY A 239 4.36 -9.17 -8.83
N SER A 240 3.94 -9.97 -7.84
CA SER A 240 4.80 -10.36 -6.72
C SER A 240 5.96 -11.23 -7.21
N ASN A 241 7.15 -10.94 -6.70
CA ASN A 241 8.35 -11.76 -6.91
C ASN A 241 8.43 -12.95 -5.94
N ASP A 242 7.47 -13.10 -5.02
CA ASP A 242 7.40 -14.25 -4.12
C ASP A 242 6.89 -15.49 -4.87
N PRO A 243 7.68 -16.57 -4.95
CA PRO A 243 7.28 -17.79 -5.66
C PRO A 243 6.07 -18.50 -5.03
N ASN A 244 5.73 -18.23 -3.77
CA ASN A 244 4.57 -18.82 -3.09
C ASN A 244 3.28 -18.06 -3.34
N THR A 245 3.36 -16.78 -3.69
CA THR A 245 2.18 -15.93 -3.95
C THR A 245 2.33 -15.12 -5.24
N PRO A 246 2.60 -15.77 -6.38
CA PRO A 246 2.95 -15.06 -7.61
C PRO A 246 1.79 -14.28 -8.22
N PHE A 247 0.54 -14.63 -7.85
CA PHE A 247 -0.67 -13.94 -8.27
C PHE A 247 -1.02 -12.74 -7.39
N ASN A 248 -0.26 -12.48 -6.32
CA ASN A 248 -0.48 -11.31 -5.50
C ASN A 248 0.04 -10.06 -6.20
N CYS A 249 -0.71 -8.97 -6.04
CA CYS A 249 -0.22 -7.64 -6.37
C CYS A 249 0.86 -7.23 -5.37
N THR A 250 1.75 -6.33 -5.78
CA THR A 250 2.78 -5.78 -4.89
C THR A 250 2.21 -4.66 -4.06
N VAL A 251 2.55 -4.61 -2.77
CA VAL A 251 2.10 -3.58 -1.83
C VAL A 251 3.30 -2.82 -1.32
N THR A 252 3.26 -1.49 -1.46
CA THR A 252 4.23 -0.58 -0.87
C THR A 252 3.53 0.21 0.22
N GLY A 253 4.02 0.07 1.45
CA GLY A 253 3.41 0.66 2.64
C GLY A 253 3.29 -0.34 3.78
N SER A 254 2.77 0.10 4.92
CA SER A 254 2.61 -0.73 6.13
C SER A 254 1.20 -0.67 6.70
N GLY A 255 0.23 -0.15 5.94
CA GLY A 255 -1.18 -0.07 6.31
C GLY A 255 -1.89 -1.41 6.26
N GLY A 256 -1.27 -2.43 5.66
CA GLY A 256 -1.81 -3.78 5.56
C GLY A 256 -2.74 -4.00 4.38
N SER A 257 -2.54 -3.26 3.29
CA SER A 257 -3.25 -3.54 2.04
C SER A 257 -2.92 -4.91 1.48
N THR A 258 -3.84 -5.44 0.68
CA THR A 258 -3.66 -6.72 -0.01
C THR A 258 -4.20 -6.60 -1.44
N GLY A 259 -3.63 -7.37 -2.37
CA GLY A 259 -4.18 -7.53 -3.70
C GLY A 259 -3.90 -8.93 -4.22
N ALA A 260 -4.91 -9.59 -4.79
CA ALA A 260 -4.81 -10.93 -5.33
C ALA A 260 -5.48 -11.01 -6.70
N GLY A 261 -4.74 -11.51 -7.69
CA GLY A 261 -5.21 -11.81 -9.02
C GLY A 261 -5.87 -13.18 -9.12
N ASP A 262 -6.92 -13.26 -9.92
CA ASP A 262 -7.56 -14.50 -10.33
C ASP A 262 -7.74 -14.51 -11.85
N LEU A 263 -7.04 -15.43 -12.50
CA LEU A 263 -7.03 -15.58 -13.95
C LEU A 263 -8.31 -16.17 -14.51
N THR A 264 -9.07 -16.90 -13.69
CA THR A 264 -10.35 -17.49 -14.11
C THR A 264 -11.39 -16.39 -14.30
N THR A 265 -11.43 -15.46 -13.35
CA THR A 265 -12.33 -14.29 -13.38
C THR A 265 -11.70 -13.07 -14.06
N GLN A 266 -10.43 -13.16 -14.45
CA GLN A 266 -9.64 -12.09 -15.06
C GLN A 266 -9.58 -10.83 -14.20
N THR A 267 -9.66 -11.00 -12.87
CA THR A 267 -9.89 -9.93 -11.91
C THR A 267 -8.80 -9.88 -10.85
N ALA A 268 -8.31 -8.68 -10.51
CA ALA A 268 -7.57 -8.44 -9.29
C ALA A 268 -8.50 -7.88 -8.21
N THR A 269 -8.58 -8.53 -7.06
CA THR A 269 -9.33 -8.07 -5.88
C THR A 269 -8.38 -7.40 -4.90
N ILE A 270 -8.71 -6.20 -4.45
CA ILE A 270 -7.82 -5.32 -3.69
C ILE A 270 -8.53 -4.85 -2.42
N SER A 271 -7.86 -4.98 -1.27
CA SER A 271 -8.22 -4.29 -0.03
C SER A 271 -7.20 -3.20 0.20
N LEU A 272 -7.58 -1.96 -0.05
CA LEU A 272 -6.72 -0.78 0.05
C LEU A 272 -6.83 -0.14 1.44
N LYS A 273 -5.68 0.24 2.01
CA LYS A 273 -5.55 0.92 3.31
C LYS A 273 -4.91 2.29 3.13
N ASN A 274 -5.12 3.17 4.10
CA ASN A 274 -4.64 4.56 4.06
C ASN A 274 -3.11 4.62 3.88
N GLY A 275 -2.66 5.44 2.93
CA GLY A 275 -1.24 5.66 2.64
C GLY A 275 -0.52 4.54 1.87
N ASP A 276 -1.13 3.36 1.72
CA ASP A 276 -0.55 2.26 0.96
C ASP A 276 -0.73 2.46 -0.56
N THR A 277 0.17 1.86 -1.33
CA THR A 277 0.05 1.71 -2.77
C THR A 277 -0.02 0.23 -3.15
N VAL A 278 -1.04 -0.19 -3.88
CA VAL A 278 -1.18 -1.55 -4.43
C VAL A 278 -0.92 -1.51 -5.93
N THR A 279 0.05 -2.29 -6.42
CA THR A 279 0.41 -2.37 -7.84
C THR A 279 0.15 -3.78 -8.38
N CYS A 280 -0.77 -3.88 -9.34
CA CYS A 280 -1.08 -5.11 -10.07
C CYS A 280 -0.56 -5.02 -11.52
N VAL A 281 0.05 -6.09 -12.00
CA VAL A 281 0.55 -6.27 -13.37
C VAL A 281 -0.36 -7.28 -14.07
N PHE A 282 -0.84 -6.92 -15.25
CA PHE A 282 -1.62 -7.79 -16.13
C PHE A 282 -0.79 -8.11 -17.38
N ASP A 283 -0.52 -9.38 -17.60
CA ASP A 283 0.32 -9.92 -18.67
C ASP A 283 -0.53 -10.65 -19.70
N ASN A 284 -0.52 -10.22 -20.97
CA ASN A 284 -1.20 -10.98 -22.02
C ASN A 284 -0.23 -11.47 -23.08
N THR A 285 -0.56 -12.62 -23.64
CA THR A 285 0.16 -13.24 -24.76
C THR A 285 -0.82 -13.40 -25.90
N GLY A 286 -0.44 -12.90 -27.06
CA GLY A 286 -1.34 -12.75 -28.20
C GLY A 286 -0.74 -13.25 -29.49
N PRO A 287 -1.28 -12.78 -30.62
CA PRO A 287 -0.97 -13.35 -31.92
C PRO A 287 0.51 -13.29 -32.29
N GLY A 288 1.02 -14.38 -32.88
CA GLY A 288 2.40 -14.48 -33.37
C GLY A 288 3.44 -14.89 -32.34
N VAL A 289 3.06 -15.17 -31.09
CA VAL A 289 3.96 -15.70 -30.06
C VAL A 289 4.12 -17.22 -30.18
N THR A 290 5.35 -17.72 -30.03
CA THR A 290 5.62 -19.14 -29.88
C THR A 290 6.06 -19.47 -28.46
N LEU A 291 5.57 -20.60 -27.95
CA LEU A 291 5.96 -21.18 -26.67
C LEU A 291 6.71 -22.50 -26.90
N THR A 292 7.63 -22.80 -25.99
CA THR A 292 8.47 -24.00 -26.09
C THR A 292 7.68 -25.28 -25.81
N GLN A 293 8.20 -26.43 -26.27
CA GLN A 293 7.66 -27.74 -25.88
C GLN A 293 7.57 -27.93 -24.35
N SER A 294 8.50 -27.34 -23.58
CA SER A 294 8.53 -27.47 -22.12
C SER A 294 7.36 -26.76 -21.44
N PHE A 295 6.91 -25.64 -22.03
CA PHE A 295 5.69 -24.96 -21.57
C PHE A 295 4.49 -25.89 -21.78
N TRP A 296 4.26 -26.34 -23.02
CA TRP A 296 3.12 -27.19 -23.36
C TRP A 296 3.10 -28.51 -22.59
N ALA A 297 4.28 -29.10 -22.34
CA ALA A 297 4.44 -30.32 -21.55
C ALA A 297 4.01 -30.18 -20.08
N THR A 298 3.94 -28.96 -19.55
CA THR A 298 3.66 -28.70 -18.11
C THR A 298 2.36 -27.93 -17.88
N HIS A 299 1.70 -27.45 -18.93
CA HIS A 299 0.49 -26.63 -18.87
C HIS A 299 -0.70 -27.40 -19.47
N ALA A 300 -0.95 -28.61 -18.97
CA ALA A 300 -1.92 -29.55 -19.54
C ALA A 300 -3.33 -28.97 -19.76
N PRO A 301 -3.92 -28.13 -18.88
CA PRO A 301 -5.24 -27.52 -19.14
C PRO A 301 -5.27 -26.58 -20.35
N ILE A 302 -4.21 -25.78 -20.54
CA ILE A 302 -4.08 -24.88 -21.69
C ILE A 302 -3.79 -25.72 -22.94
N ALA A 303 -2.88 -26.69 -22.86
CA ALA A 303 -2.58 -27.61 -23.96
C ALA A 303 -3.84 -28.36 -24.42
N ASN A 304 -4.68 -28.82 -23.49
CA ASN A 304 -5.94 -29.48 -23.79
C ASN A 304 -6.86 -28.57 -24.61
N SER A 305 -7.07 -27.34 -24.15
CA SER A 305 -7.99 -26.42 -24.83
C SER A 305 -7.43 -25.93 -26.17
N ALA A 306 -6.13 -25.64 -26.25
CA ALA A 306 -5.46 -25.29 -27.50
C ALA A 306 -5.46 -26.45 -28.51
N TRP A 307 -5.45 -27.70 -28.07
CA TRP A 307 -5.50 -28.85 -28.97
C TRP A 307 -6.93 -29.20 -29.39
N PHE A 308 -7.82 -29.42 -28.43
CA PHE A 308 -9.17 -29.92 -28.66
C PHE A 308 -10.20 -28.83 -28.93
N GLY A 309 -9.84 -27.58 -28.69
CA GLY A 309 -10.79 -26.47 -28.60
C GLY A 309 -11.48 -26.43 -27.23
N GLY A 310 -12.23 -25.36 -27.01
CA GLY A 310 -12.97 -25.14 -25.76
C GLY A 310 -12.45 -23.94 -24.97
N THR A 311 -12.87 -23.82 -23.71
CA THR A 311 -12.57 -22.64 -22.88
C THR A 311 -11.68 -23.00 -21.70
N ALA A 312 -10.57 -22.28 -21.52
CA ALA A 312 -9.74 -22.34 -20.32
C ALA A 312 -9.31 -20.93 -19.89
N PHE A 313 -9.40 -20.65 -18.59
CA PHE A 313 -9.02 -19.35 -18.00
C PHE A 313 -9.76 -18.15 -18.63
N GLY A 314 -11.00 -18.36 -19.06
CA GLY A 314 -11.81 -17.34 -19.74
C GLY A 314 -11.43 -17.10 -21.21
N HIS A 315 -10.58 -17.94 -21.80
CA HIS A 315 -10.20 -17.89 -23.22
C HIS A 315 -10.79 -19.05 -23.99
N THR A 316 -11.32 -18.77 -25.18
CA THR A 316 -11.85 -19.80 -26.08
C THR A 316 -10.85 -20.10 -27.18
N PHE A 317 -10.51 -21.37 -27.32
CA PHE A 317 -9.62 -21.91 -28.33
C PHE A 317 -10.43 -22.64 -29.40
N GLY A 318 -10.04 -22.48 -30.66
CA GLY A 318 -10.65 -23.23 -31.78
C GLY A 318 -10.21 -24.69 -31.84
N GLY A 319 -9.07 -25.03 -31.22
CA GLY A 319 -8.43 -26.35 -31.37
C GLY A 319 -7.61 -26.44 -32.65
N VAL A 320 -6.69 -27.41 -32.75
CA VAL A 320 -5.83 -27.58 -33.94
C VAL A 320 -6.62 -27.93 -35.19
N ALA A 321 -7.75 -28.62 -35.04
CA ALA A 321 -8.66 -28.96 -36.13
C ALA A 321 -9.29 -27.74 -36.82
N ALA A 322 -9.37 -26.60 -36.12
CA ALA A 322 -9.90 -25.35 -36.68
C ALA A 322 -8.80 -24.49 -37.34
N VAL A 323 -7.53 -24.89 -37.28
CA VAL A 323 -6.40 -24.10 -37.78
C VAL A 323 -6.09 -24.46 -39.23
N PRO A 324 -6.11 -23.49 -40.17
CA PRO A 324 -5.70 -23.72 -41.55
C PRO A 324 -4.26 -24.25 -41.65
N GLY A 325 -4.06 -25.33 -42.40
CA GLY A 325 -2.74 -25.93 -42.64
C GLY A 325 -2.33 -27.05 -41.67
N ILE A 326 -3.04 -27.21 -40.55
CA ILE A 326 -2.94 -28.39 -39.67
C ILE A 326 -4.21 -29.23 -39.85
N GLY A 327 -5.38 -28.60 -39.68
CA GLY A 327 -6.67 -29.10 -40.20
C GLY A 327 -7.25 -30.35 -39.54
N ASP A 328 -6.51 -31.07 -38.68
CA ASP A 328 -7.02 -32.21 -37.91
C ASP A 328 -6.25 -32.46 -36.60
N GLN A 329 -6.55 -33.58 -35.94
CA GLN A 329 -5.89 -34.08 -34.72
C GLN A 329 -5.20 -35.43 -34.98
N THR A 330 -4.86 -35.74 -36.23
CA THR A 330 -4.42 -37.07 -36.66
C THR A 330 -3.04 -37.02 -37.30
N LEU A 331 -2.05 -37.58 -36.63
CA LEU A 331 -0.70 -37.66 -37.18
C LEU A 331 -0.57 -38.87 -38.13
N CYS A 332 0.03 -38.68 -39.30
CA CYS A 332 0.28 -39.76 -40.28
C CYS A 332 -0.97 -40.54 -40.69
N THR A 333 -2.13 -39.88 -40.77
CA THR A 333 -3.44 -40.46 -41.12
C THR A 333 -3.98 -41.57 -40.21
N THR A 334 -3.19 -42.07 -39.26
CA THR A 334 -3.50 -43.27 -38.46
C THR A 334 -3.35 -43.06 -36.95
N ARG A 335 -2.67 -42.00 -36.51
CA ARG A 335 -2.42 -41.70 -35.10
C ARG A 335 -3.32 -40.57 -34.63
N VAL A 336 -4.54 -40.92 -34.26
CA VAL A 336 -5.53 -39.97 -33.73
C VAL A 336 -5.16 -39.58 -32.29
N ILE A 337 -4.96 -38.28 -32.06
CA ILE A 337 -4.71 -37.66 -30.75
C ILE A 337 -6.03 -37.01 -30.29
N ASP A 338 -6.95 -37.83 -29.80
CA ASP A 338 -8.33 -37.49 -29.39
C ASP A 338 -8.51 -37.30 -27.87
N ASP A 339 -7.45 -37.50 -27.08
CA ASP A 339 -7.48 -37.33 -25.62
C ASP A 339 -6.20 -36.68 -25.08
N LEU A 340 -6.33 -36.00 -23.93
CA LEU A 340 -5.22 -35.31 -23.26
C LEU A 340 -4.05 -36.23 -22.92
N GLY A 341 -4.32 -37.50 -22.62
CA GLY A 341 -3.30 -38.47 -22.30
C GLY A 341 -2.42 -38.78 -23.50
N LYS A 342 -2.98 -38.94 -24.70
CA LYS A 342 -2.21 -39.10 -25.94
C LYS A 342 -1.36 -37.87 -26.24
N LEU A 343 -1.93 -36.67 -26.09
CA LEU A 343 -1.20 -35.41 -26.27
C LEU A 343 -0.03 -35.28 -25.27
N MET A 344 -0.28 -35.46 -23.97
CA MET A 344 0.77 -35.42 -22.95
C MET A 344 1.77 -36.58 -23.09
N GLY A 345 1.32 -37.72 -23.61
CA GLY A 345 2.17 -38.85 -23.98
C GLY A 345 3.27 -38.46 -24.96
N ALA A 346 2.98 -37.57 -25.91
CA ALA A 346 3.93 -37.13 -26.90
C ALA A 346 5.09 -36.31 -26.29
N PHE A 347 4.77 -35.50 -25.27
CA PHE A 347 5.75 -34.67 -24.55
C PHE A 347 6.57 -35.45 -23.50
N TRP A 348 5.98 -36.48 -22.87
CA TRP A 348 6.57 -37.18 -21.72
C TRP A 348 7.07 -38.60 -22.01
N SER A 349 6.97 -39.08 -23.25
CA SER A 349 7.56 -40.35 -23.67
C SER A 349 9.07 -40.26 -23.80
N ASP A 350 9.77 -41.32 -23.44
CA ASP A 350 11.23 -41.37 -23.52
C ASP A 350 11.69 -41.48 -24.98
N GLY A 351 12.67 -40.65 -25.36
CA GLY A 351 13.20 -40.63 -26.72
C GLY A 351 14.00 -41.89 -27.07
N PRO A 352 14.91 -42.37 -26.18
CA PRO A 352 15.66 -43.61 -26.40
C PRO A 352 14.91 -44.93 -26.17
N LYS A 353 13.86 -44.96 -25.34
CA LYS A 353 13.22 -46.20 -24.88
C LYS A 353 11.68 -46.17 -25.00
N THR A 354 11.09 -47.35 -25.14
CA THR A 354 9.65 -47.55 -24.98
C THR A 354 9.23 -47.48 -23.51
N SER A 355 7.94 -47.40 -23.23
CA SER A 355 7.37 -47.42 -21.88
C SER A 355 7.70 -48.70 -21.12
N THR A 356 8.00 -49.80 -21.83
CA THR A 356 8.46 -51.09 -21.30
C THR A 356 9.98 -51.18 -21.12
N GLY A 357 10.74 -50.14 -21.48
CA GLY A 357 12.20 -50.08 -21.34
C GLY A 357 13.00 -50.64 -22.52
N GLY A 358 12.33 -51.09 -23.58
CA GLY A 358 12.96 -51.55 -24.82
C GLY A 358 13.62 -50.40 -25.57
N LYS A 359 14.79 -50.63 -26.17
CA LYS A 359 15.52 -49.60 -26.93
C LYS A 359 14.82 -49.32 -28.26
N ARG A 360 14.54 -48.06 -28.54
CA ARG A 360 13.98 -47.59 -29.83
C ARG A 360 15.03 -47.66 -30.94
N SER A 361 14.57 -47.87 -32.18
CA SER A 361 15.44 -47.79 -33.36
C SER A 361 16.02 -46.38 -33.53
N SER A 362 17.05 -46.21 -34.36
CA SER A 362 17.60 -44.88 -34.66
C SER A 362 16.59 -43.98 -35.36
N LEU A 363 15.71 -44.55 -36.19
CA LEU A 363 14.61 -43.85 -36.83
C LEU A 363 13.58 -43.37 -35.80
N ASP A 364 13.16 -44.26 -34.89
CA ASP A 364 12.18 -43.93 -33.85
C ASP A 364 12.72 -42.89 -32.86
N GLN A 365 14.01 -42.93 -32.54
CA GLN A 365 14.64 -41.89 -31.73
C GLN A 365 14.57 -40.52 -32.42
N ALA A 366 14.76 -40.46 -33.75
CA ALA A 366 14.63 -39.20 -34.49
C ALA A 366 13.17 -38.72 -34.51
N ARG A 367 12.21 -39.63 -34.70
CA ARG A 367 10.77 -39.31 -34.61
C ARG A 367 10.39 -38.76 -33.24
N MET A 368 10.88 -39.39 -32.17
CA MET A 368 10.63 -38.92 -30.79
C MET A 368 11.29 -37.58 -30.46
N GLN A 369 12.30 -37.16 -31.23
CA GLN A 369 12.84 -35.80 -31.11
C GLN A 369 11.95 -34.76 -31.83
N LEU A 370 11.33 -35.15 -32.96
CA LEU A 370 10.47 -34.27 -33.74
C LEU A 370 9.10 -34.10 -33.10
N LEU A 371 8.51 -35.20 -32.61
CA LEU A 371 7.15 -35.24 -32.10
C LEU A 371 6.80 -34.09 -31.14
N PRO A 372 7.49 -33.88 -30.01
CA PRO A 372 7.11 -32.81 -29.08
C PRO A 372 7.33 -31.40 -29.66
N GLN A 373 8.24 -31.22 -30.61
CA GLN A 373 8.44 -29.93 -31.28
C GLN A 373 7.34 -29.65 -32.31
N LEU A 374 6.92 -30.67 -33.06
CA LEU A 374 5.83 -30.58 -34.01
C LEU A 374 4.52 -30.21 -33.29
N LEU A 375 4.15 -30.97 -32.25
CA LEU A 375 2.91 -30.70 -31.52
C LEU A 375 2.96 -29.33 -30.80
N ALA A 376 4.11 -28.92 -30.28
CA ALA A 376 4.28 -27.58 -29.71
C ALA A 376 4.05 -26.47 -30.75
N ALA A 377 4.51 -26.67 -31.99
CA ALA A 377 4.32 -25.72 -33.06
C ALA A 377 2.84 -25.63 -33.48
N GLU A 378 2.13 -26.75 -33.52
CA GLU A 378 0.69 -26.81 -33.79
C GLU A 378 -0.14 -26.16 -32.67
N LEU A 379 0.22 -26.42 -31.40
CA LEU A 379 -0.36 -25.73 -30.25
C LEU A 379 -0.13 -24.22 -30.31
N ASN A 380 1.06 -23.77 -30.70
CA ASN A 380 1.35 -22.35 -30.91
C ASN A 380 0.49 -21.74 -32.03
N ALA A 381 0.25 -22.48 -33.11
CA ALA A 381 -0.64 -22.04 -34.18
C ALA A 381 -2.09 -21.94 -33.72
N SER A 382 -2.58 -22.91 -32.96
CA SER A 382 -3.96 -22.89 -32.45
C SER A 382 -4.17 -21.83 -31.38
N ALA A 383 -3.23 -21.69 -30.45
CA ALA A 383 -3.36 -20.77 -29.33
C ALA A 383 -3.09 -19.31 -29.72
N PHE A 384 -2.14 -19.08 -30.62
CA PHE A 384 -1.61 -17.74 -30.90
C PHE A 384 -1.56 -17.41 -32.39
N GLY A 385 -2.12 -18.25 -33.28
CA GLY A 385 -2.06 -17.99 -34.72
C GLY A 385 -0.64 -17.96 -35.29
N SER A 386 0.33 -18.51 -34.57
CA SER A 386 1.73 -18.51 -34.97
C SER A 386 1.94 -19.57 -36.04
N VAL A 387 2.27 -19.14 -37.26
CA VAL A 387 2.50 -20.04 -38.39
C VAL A 387 3.97 -19.94 -38.81
N PRO A 388 4.68 -21.07 -38.98
CA PRO A 388 6.01 -21.11 -39.61
C PRO A 388 5.90 -20.73 -41.11
N GLY A 389 7.01 -20.82 -41.85
CA GLY A 389 6.98 -20.63 -43.30
C GLY A 389 5.87 -21.47 -43.97
N SER A 390 5.24 -20.95 -45.03
CA SER A 390 4.14 -21.64 -45.72
C SER A 390 4.51 -23.09 -46.05
N GLY A 391 3.65 -24.04 -45.67
CA GLY A 391 3.84 -25.48 -45.91
C GLY A 391 4.64 -26.23 -44.84
N SER A 392 5.29 -25.53 -43.89
CA SER A 392 6.21 -26.22 -42.96
C SER A 392 5.53 -27.27 -42.08
N PHE A 393 4.28 -27.06 -41.64
CA PHE A 393 3.55 -28.08 -40.86
C PHE A 393 3.39 -29.39 -41.63
N ALA A 394 2.95 -29.31 -42.88
CA ALA A 394 2.80 -30.47 -43.76
C ALA A 394 4.16 -31.14 -44.04
N ASP A 395 5.22 -30.36 -44.23
CA ASP A 395 6.57 -30.89 -44.46
C ASP A 395 7.11 -31.63 -43.22
N TRP A 396 6.88 -31.08 -42.02
CA TRP A 396 7.33 -31.70 -40.78
C TRP A 396 6.52 -32.95 -40.43
N GLU A 397 5.22 -32.94 -40.68
CA GLU A 397 4.40 -34.14 -40.53
C GLU A 397 4.82 -35.21 -41.53
N SER A 398 4.99 -34.86 -42.81
CA SER A 398 5.49 -35.78 -43.84
C SER A 398 6.85 -36.38 -43.46
N ALA A 399 7.76 -35.56 -42.92
CA ALA A 399 9.04 -36.02 -42.39
C ALA A 399 8.85 -37.05 -41.26
N TYR A 400 7.99 -36.75 -40.29
CA TYR A 400 7.69 -37.65 -39.16
C TYR A 400 7.14 -39.00 -39.64
N CYS A 401 6.25 -38.99 -40.63
CA CYS A 401 5.63 -40.19 -41.20
C CYS A 401 6.56 -40.96 -42.15
N GLY A 402 7.58 -40.32 -42.68
CA GLY A 402 8.56 -40.93 -43.58
C GLY A 402 9.59 -41.81 -42.87
N THR A 403 10.52 -42.35 -43.66
CA THR A 403 11.61 -43.23 -43.19
C THR A 403 13.00 -42.58 -43.29
N ASP A 404 13.09 -41.35 -43.81
CA ASP A 404 14.37 -40.65 -43.95
C ASP A 404 14.75 -39.90 -42.67
N GLN A 405 15.73 -40.44 -41.97
CA GLN A 405 16.24 -39.88 -40.72
C GLN A 405 16.85 -38.48 -40.89
N THR A 406 17.39 -38.15 -42.07
CA THR A 406 17.97 -36.83 -42.34
C THR A 406 16.88 -35.78 -42.43
N THR A 407 15.81 -36.09 -43.17
CA THR A 407 14.64 -35.21 -43.30
C THR A 407 13.96 -34.99 -41.93
N ILE A 408 13.82 -36.03 -41.11
CA ILE A 408 13.31 -35.90 -39.73
C ILE A 408 14.19 -34.97 -38.90
N LYS A 409 15.51 -35.15 -38.90
CA LYS A 409 16.44 -34.31 -38.12
C LYS A 409 16.42 -32.84 -38.58
N ASN A 410 16.24 -32.59 -39.88
CA ASN A 410 16.08 -31.24 -40.39
C ASN A 410 14.77 -30.61 -39.89
N ALA A 411 13.67 -31.36 -39.91
CA ALA A 411 12.39 -30.91 -39.34
C ALA A 411 12.51 -30.64 -37.83
N VAL A 412 13.26 -31.45 -37.07
CA VAL A 412 13.54 -31.19 -35.64
C VAL A 412 14.17 -29.80 -35.46
N GLN A 413 15.20 -29.49 -36.24
CA GLN A 413 15.90 -28.21 -36.14
C GLN A 413 14.98 -27.04 -36.49
N GLN A 414 14.19 -27.17 -37.55
CA GLN A 414 13.25 -26.13 -38.00
C GLN A 414 12.13 -25.89 -36.98
N ALA A 415 11.49 -26.94 -36.49
CA ALA A 415 10.42 -26.84 -35.49
C ALA A 415 10.96 -26.32 -34.15
N THR A 416 12.17 -26.74 -33.75
CA THR A 416 12.85 -26.20 -32.57
C THR A 416 13.09 -24.70 -32.72
N ALA A 417 13.67 -24.26 -33.85
CA ALA A 417 13.92 -22.85 -34.12
C ALA A 417 12.61 -22.04 -34.05
N PHE A 418 11.54 -22.51 -34.68
CA PHE A 418 10.22 -21.87 -34.63
C PHE A 418 9.69 -21.72 -33.20
N ASN A 419 9.73 -22.80 -32.41
CA ASN A 419 9.26 -22.79 -31.02
C ASN A 419 10.13 -21.95 -30.07
N THR A 420 11.32 -21.53 -30.52
CA THR A 420 12.23 -20.64 -29.78
C THR A 420 12.31 -19.22 -30.34
N ASN A 421 11.70 -18.93 -31.50
CA ASN A 421 11.79 -17.64 -32.19
C ASN A 421 10.94 -16.53 -31.53
N GLY A 422 9.92 -16.87 -30.74
CA GLY A 422 9.18 -15.92 -29.91
C GLY A 422 9.95 -15.63 -28.63
N GLU A 423 10.72 -14.55 -28.60
CA GLU A 423 11.61 -14.15 -27.50
C GLU A 423 11.05 -14.42 -26.09
N GLY A 424 11.76 -15.26 -25.33
CA GLY A 424 12.58 -14.80 -24.19
C GLY A 424 11.90 -14.07 -23.02
N GLY A 425 10.58 -13.93 -23.00
CA GLY A 425 9.84 -13.39 -21.87
C GLY A 425 9.38 -14.52 -20.97
N THR A 426 9.72 -14.47 -19.69
CA THR A 426 9.09 -15.27 -18.64
C THR A 426 7.57 -15.16 -18.76
N VAL A 427 6.91 -16.23 -19.21
CA VAL A 427 5.47 -16.40 -19.07
C VAL A 427 5.25 -16.76 -17.60
N THR A 428 5.10 -15.73 -16.78
CA THR A 428 4.90 -15.87 -15.34
C THR A 428 3.74 -14.98 -14.90
N PRO A 429 2.71 -15.52 -14.24
CA PRO A 429 2.18 -16.89 -14.34
C PRO A 429 0.71 -16.87 -14.79
N GLY A 430 0.38 -17.72 -15.76
CA GLY A 430 -1.01 -17.95 -16.22
C GLY A 430 -1.58 -19.27 -15.69
N THR A 431 -0.70 -20.20 -15.35
CA THR A 431 -0.96 -21.40 -14.55
C THR A 431 0.39 -21.84 -13.99
N SER A 432 0.44 -22.34 -12.76
CA SER A 432 1.66 -23.00 -12.30
C SER A 432 1.94 -24.23 -13.17
N ALA A 433 3.17 -24.37 -13.64
CA ALA A 433 3.61 -25.57 -14.34
C ALA A 433 3.35 -26.80 -13.45
N ASP A 434 2.54 -27.75 -13.91
CA ASP A 434 2.22 -28.99 -13.19
C ASP A 434 2.75 -30.19 -13.96
N SER A 435 4.07 -30.33 -13.94
CA SER A 435 4.75 -31.48 -14.54
C SER A 435 4.32 -32.81 -13.94
N LYS A 436 3.89 -32.84 -12.67
CA LYS A 436 3.49 -34.06 -11.98
C LYS A 436 2.18 -34.59 -12.55
N ASN A 437 1.17 -33.73 -12.64
CA ASN A 437 -0.12 -34.09 -13.21
C ASN A 437 0.00 -34.38 -14.71
N ALA A 438 0.69 -33.51 -15.47
CA ALA A 438 0.89 -33.71 -16.90
C ALA A 438 1.58 -35.06 -17.20
N ARG A 439 2.59 -35.43 -16.40
CA ARG A 439 3.24 -36.74 -16.52
C ARG A 439 2.34 -37.90 -16.09
N ALA A 440 1.46 -37.70 -15.10
CA ALA A 440 0.57 -38.75 -14.60
C ALA A 440 -0.51 -39.13 -15.61
N VAL A 441 -1.04 -38.16 -16.38
CA VAL A 441 -2.03 -38.41 -17.42
C VAL A 441 -1.43 -38.88 -18.75
N ALA A 442 -0.11 -38.75 -18.93
CA ALA A 442 0.57 -39.05 -20.19
C ALA A 442 0.49 -40.54 -20.58
N ASN A 443 -0.17 -40.82 -21.69
CA ASN A 443 -0.25 -42.15 -22.29
C ASN A 443 1.03 -42.45 -23.10
N LYS A 444 2.08 -42.89 -22.41
CA LYS A 444 3.37 -43.21 -23.03
C LYS A 444 3.32 -44.45 -23.92
N ALA A 445 2.49 -45.43 -23.55
CA ALA A 445 2.35 -46.69 -24.29
C ALA A 445 1.79 -46.46 -25.71
N PHE A 446 0.93 -45.46 -25.90
CA PHE A 446 0.44 -45.07 -27.22
C PHE A 446 1.59 -44.73 -28.19
N TRP A 447 2.68 -44.16 -27.68
CA TRP A 447 3.85 -43.75 -28.47
C TRP A 447 4.97 -44.81 -28.52
N ASP A 448 4.75 -46.03 -28.03
CA ASP A 448 5.73 -47.12 -28.14
C ASP A 448 5.82 -47.68 -29.55
N SER A 449 4.69 -47.70 -30.25
CA SER A 449 4.63 -47.94 -31.68
C SER A 449 4.60 -46.60 -32.38
N LEU A 450 5.47 -46.40 -33.37
CA LEU A 450 5.54 -45.21 -34.22
C LEU A 450 5.20 -45.60 -35.69
N PRO A 451 4.94 -44.64 -36.59
CA PRO A 451 4.54 -44.89 -37.98
C PRO A 451 5.47 -45.79 -38.80
#